data_AF-A0A4Q7S373-F1
#
_entry.id   AF-A0A4Q7S373-F1
#
_cell.length_a   1.000
_cell.length_b   1.000
_cell.length_c   1.000
_cell.angle_alpha   90.00
_cell.angle_beta   90.00
_cell.angle_gamma   90.00
#
_symmetry.space_group_name_H-M   'P 1'
#
loop_
_entity.id
_entity.type
_entity.pdbx_description
1 polymer ?
#
loop_
_entity_poly.entity_id
_entity_poly.type
_entity_poly.pdbx_seq_one_letter_code
_entity_poly.pdbx_strand_id
1 'polypeptide(L)'
;MRHDSRFPPARDAGDEAWAYWRARRMVRALRGWYIHLLVYVVVNSWLWLRFFYFPSPSWSHYAQHGWPWPLTTTLAWGLGLAVHGLLVYARLSRRGHDWETRKIREFMDRQ
;
A
#
# COMPACT_ATOMS: atom_id res chain seq x y z
N MET A 1 7.00 13.67 26.76
CA MET A 1 7.25 12.22 26.67
C MET A 1 6.80 11.72 25.29
N ARG A 2 7.70 11.18 24.45
CA ARG A 2 7.34 10.62 23.15
C ARG A 2 6.78 9.22 23.38
N HIS A 3 5.45 9.07 23.34
CA HIS A 3 4.79 7.77 23.45
C HIS A 3 5.23 6.88 22.28
N ASP A 4 6.13 5.94 22.54
CA ASP A 4 6.65 5.04 21.51
C ASP A 4 5.58 4.00 21.16
N SER A 5 4.78 4.33 20.15
CA SER A 5 3.61 3.57 19.68
C SER A 5 3.94 2.23 19.00
N ARG A 6 5.11 1.65 19.30
CA ARG A 6 5.54 0.32 18.88
C ARG A 6 4.87 -0.77 19.72
N PHE A 7 4.63 -0.51 21.00
CA PHE A 7 4.03 -1.48 21.92
C PHE A 7 2.51 -1.33 22.00
N PRO A 8 1.76 -2.44 22.13
CA PRO A 8 0.33 -2.37 22.43
C PRO A 8 0.10 -1.64 23.77
N PRO A 9 -1.02 -0.92 23.93
CA PRO A 9 -1.35 -0.30 25.20
C PRO A 9 -1.55 -1.38 26.28
N ALA A 10 -1.42 -0.99 27.55
CA ALA A 10 -1.56 -1.90 28.68
C ALA A 10 -2.95 -2.58 28.69
N ARG A 11 -3.06 -3.74 29.34
CA ARG A 11 -4.30 -4.54 29.35
C ARG A 11 -5.48 -3.81 30.00
N ASP A 12 -5.18 -2.92 30.94
CA ASP A 12 -6.10 -2.07 31.68
C ASP A 12 -6.35 -0.71 31.00
N ALA A 13 -5.69 -0.43 29.88
CA ALA A 13 -5.90 0.81 29.14
C ALA A 13 -7.31 0.87 28.54
N GLY A 14 -7.96 2.02 28.68
CA GLY A 14 -9.31 2.25 28.17
C GLY A 14 -9.46 2.01 26.67
N ASP A 15 -10.70 1.77 26.24
CA ASP A 15 -11.05 1.42 24.85
C ASP A 15 -10.54 2.43 23.82
N GLU A 16 -10.46 3.70 24.18
CA GLU A 16 -9.94 4.78 23.34
C GLU A 16 -8.46 4.60 22.99
N ALA A 17 -7.63 4.17 23.94
CA ALA A 17 -6.20 3.94 23.72
C ALA A 17 -5.98 2.79 22.74
N TRP A 18 -6.78 1.71 22.87
CA TRP A 18 -6.78 0.59 21.94
C TRP A 18 -7.28 0.98 20.55
N ALA A 19 -8.33 1.81 20.46
CA ALA A 19 -8.84 2.32 19.20
C ALA A 19 -7.80 3.19 18.48
N TYR A 20 -7.17 4.12 19.20
CA TYR A 20 -6.12 4.98 18.67
C TYR A 20 -4.88 4.18 18.22
N TRP A 21 -4.44 3.19 19.00
CA TRP A 21 -3.31 2.34 18.63
C TRP A 21 -3.58 1.57 17.33
N ARG A 22 -4.79 1.01 17.19
CA ARG A 22 -5.21 0.32 15.96
C ARG A 22 -5.21 1.28 14.78
N ALA A 23 -5.85 2.45 14.92
CA ALA A 23 -5.92 3.46 13.86
C ALA A 23 -4.52 3.89 13.39
N ARG A 24 -3.61 4.21 14.32
CA ARG A 24 -2.22 4.55 14.00
C ARG A 24 -1.48 3.45 13.24
N ARG A 25 -1.65 2.19 13.66
CA ARG A 25 -1.01 1.05 12.98
C ARG A 25 -1.48 0.92 11.54
N MET A 26 -2.76 1.24 11.27
CA MET A 26 -3.30 1.22 9.91
C MET A 26 -2.75 2.37 9.06
N VAL A 27 -2.73 3.59 9.59
CA VAL A 27 -2.12 4.75 8.90
C VAL A 27 -0.67 4.49 8.53
N ARG A 28 0.11 3.84 9.41
CA ARG A 28 1.49 3.46 9.12
C ARG A 28 1.60 2.43 7.98
N ALA A 29 0.74 1.41 7.98
CA ALA A 29 0.73 0.41 6.91
C ALA A 29 0.36 1.03 5.55
N LEU A 30 -0.65 1.90 5.54
CA LEU A 30 -1.09 2.61 4.34
C LEU A 30 0.02 3.55 3.82
N ARG A 31 0.65 4.31 4.72
CA ARG A 31 1.79 5.18 4.39
C ARG A 31 2.96 4.38 3.82
N GLY A 32 3.24 3.19 4.35
CA GLY A 32 4.24 2.28 3.82
C GLY A 32 3.95 1.89 2.36
N TRP A 33 2.71 1.50 2.06
CA TRP A 33 2.28 1.19 0.70
C TRP A 33 2.38 2.40 -0.24
N TYR A 34 1.95 3.60 0.20
CA TYR A 34 2.05 4.82 -0.62
C TYR A 34 3.50 5.18 -0.98
N ILE A 35 4.46 4.93 -0.09
CA ILE A 35 5.89 5.14 -0.41
C ILE A 35 6.33 4.17 -1.51
N HIS A 36 5.91 2.91 -1.45
CA HIS A 36 6.24 1.94 -2.50
C HIS A 36 5.59 2.32 -3.84
N LEU A 37 4.34 2.82 -3.82
CA LEU A 37 3.67 3.35 -5.01
C LEU A 37 4.40 4.57 -5.58
N LEU A 38 4.83 5.51 -4.73
CA LEU A 38 5.59 6.68 -5.16
C LEU A 38 6.91 6.28 -5.82
N VAL A 39 7.66 5.37 -5.18
CA VAL A 39 8.92 4.84 -5.73
C VAL A 39 8.66 4.13 -7.07
N TYR A 40 7.60 3.33 -7.15
CA TYR A 40 7.19 2.68 -8.40
C TYR A 40 6.95 3.71 -9.51
N VAL A 41 6.16 4.76 -9.25
CA VAL A 41 5.88 5.79 -10.25
C VAL A 41 7.16 6.50 -10.68
N VAL A 42 7.97 6.98 -9.73
CA VAL A 42 9.21 7.74 -10.02
C VAL A 42 10.20 6.91 -10.82
N VAL A 43 10.46 5.67 -10.41
CA VAL A 43 11.41 4.78 -11.10
C VAL A 43 10.90 4.42 -12.48
N ASN A 44 9.63 4.01 -12.62
CA ASN A 44 9.10 3.63 -13.93
C ASN A 44 9.02 4.82 -14.89
N SER A 45 8.59 6.01 -14.42
CA SER A 45 8.64 7.24 -15.21
C SER A 45 10.06 7.55 -15.69
N TRP A 46 11.07 7.37 -14.83
CA TRP A 46 12.47 7.51 -15.23
C TRP A 46 12.90 6.47 -16.28
N LEU A 47 12.52 5.20 -16.15
CA LEU A 47 12.83 4.15 -17.13
C LEU A 47 12.21 4.44 -18.50
N TRP A 48 10.95 4.90 -18.52
CA TRP A 48 10.26 5.30 -19.75
C TRP A 48 10.87 6.55 -20.37
N LEU A 49 11.22 7.55 -19.57
CA LEU A 49 11.93 8.74 -20.04
C LEU A 49 13.29 8.35 -20.64
N ARG A 50 14.07 7.51 -19.95
CA ARG A 50 15.32 6.98 -20.49
C ARG A 50 15.11 6.20 -21.80
N PHE A 51 13.99 5.50 -21.95
CA PHE A 51 13.69 4.75 -23.17
C PHE A 51 13.34 5.67 -24.36
N PHE A 52 12.53 6.72 -24.15
CA PHE A 52 12.14 7.63 -25.23
C PHE A 52 13.24 8.60 -25.65
N TYR A 53 14.04 9.11 -24.71
CA TYR A 53 14.97 10.21 -24.97
C TYR A 53 16.40 9.75 -25.32
N PHE A 54 16.72 8.47 -25.16
CA PHE A 54 18.05 7.96 -25.46
C PHE A 54 17.96 6.80 -26.45
N PRO A 55 18.71 6.86 -27.56
CA PRO A 55 18.67 5.82 -28.57
C PRO A 55 19.08 4.48 -27.96
N SER A 56 18.28 3.47 -28.27
CA SER A 56 18.58 2.09 -27.95
C SER A 56 19.75 1.60 -28.81
N PRO A 57 20.73 0.87 -28.25
CA PRO A 57 21.78 0.24 -29.05
C PRO A 57 21.17 -0.65 -30.15
N SER A 58 21.81 -0.72 -31.31
CA SER A 58 21.37 -1.53 -32.45
C SER A 58 21.28 -3.03 -32.15
N TRP A 59 22.06 -3.51 -31.19
CA TRP A 59 21.98 -4.88 -30.67
C TRP A 59 20.80 -5.12 -29.71
N SER A 60 20.14 -4.06 -29.21
CA SER A 60 19.08 -4.22 -28.22
C SER A 60 17.89 -5.01 -28.78
N HIS A 61 17.26 -5.79 -27.90
CA HIS A 61 16.06 -6.56 -28.22
C HIS A 61 14.91 -5.67 -28.76
N TYR A 62 14.89 -4.39 -28.38
CA TYR A 62 13.97 -3.39 -28.90
C TYR A 62 14.24 -3.04 -30.37
N ALA A 63 15.51 -2.84 -30.76
CA ALA A 63 15.88 -2.56 -32.15
C ALA A 63 15.59 -3.76 -33.08
N GLN A 64 15.59 -4.99 -32.54
CA GLN A 64 15.38 -6.21 -33.32
C GLN A 64 13.92 -6.70 -33.35
N HIS A 65 13.17 -6.53 -32.25
CA HIS A 65 11.81 -7.10 -32.09
C HIS A 65 10.73 -6.05 -31.79
N GLY A 66 11.10 -4.77 -31.67
CA GLY A 66 10.18 -3.67 -31.32
C GLY A 66 9.67 -3.70 -29.87
N TRP A 67 10.12 -4.65 -29.04
CA TRP A 67 9.63 -4.81 -27.67
C TRP A 67 10.27 -3.80 -26.70
N PRO A 68 9.50 -2.89 -26.06
CA PRO A 68 10.05 -1.95 -25.08
C PRO A 68 10.45 -2.69 -23.80
N TRP A 69 11.73 -2.72 -23.49
CA TRP A 69 12.22 -3.37 -22.26
C TRP A 69 11.63 -2.80 -20.95
N PRO A 70 11.28 -1.49 -20.81
CA PRO A 70 10.66 -1.00 -19.57
C PRO A 70 9.27 -1.60 -19.32
N LEU A 71 8.58 -2.00 -20.38
CA LEU A 71 7.21 -2.53 -20.30
C LEU A 71 7.16 -3.77 -19.39
N THR A 72 8.10 -4.70 -19.57
CA THR A 72 8.18 -5.92 -18.77
C THR A 72 8.40 -5.61 -17.29
N THR A 73 9.29 -4.66 -16.98
CA THR A 73 9.55 -4.21 -15.60
C THR A 73 8.31 -3.55 -15.00
N THR A 74 7.65 -2.65 -15.75
CA THR A 74 6.47 -1.92 -15.29
C THR A 74 5.31 -2.86 -14.99
N LEU A 75 5.09 -3.87 -15.84
CA LEU A 75 4.01 -4.84 -15.69
C LEU A 75 4.30 -5.83 -14.55
N ALA A 76 5.51 -6.38 -14.48
CA ALA A 76 5.88 -7.33 -13.42
C ALA A 76 5.83 -6.68 -12.03
N TRP A 77 6.42 -5.49 -11.86
CA TRP A 77 6.37 -4.76 -10.60
C TRP A 77 4.99 -4.18 -10.32
N GLY A 78 4.28 -3.73 -11.35
CA GLY A 78 2.93 -3.19 -11.23
C GLY A 78 1.95 -4.22 -10.72
N LEU A 79 2.05 -5.47 -11.19
CA LEU A 79 1.24 -6.58 -10.70
C LEU A 79 1.51 -6.87 -9.22
N GLY A 80 2.79 -6.93 -8.82
CA GLY A 80 3.17 -7.11 -7.41
C GLY A 80 2.64 -6.00 -6.51
N LEU A 81 2.73 -4.75 -6.97
CA LEU A 81 2.23 -3.58 -6.24
C LEU A 81 0.70 -3.59 -6.11
N ALA A 82 -0.01 -3.96 -7.19
CA ALA A 82 -1.46 -4.07 -7.21
C ALA A 82 -1.95 -5.15 -6.23
N VAL A 83 -1.34 -6.33 -6.23
CA VAL A 83 -1.64 -7.40 -5.27
C VAL A 83 -1.37 -6.94 -3.84
N HIS A 84 -0.22 -6.29 -3.58
CA HIS A 84 0.10 -5.78 -2.25
C HIS A 84 -0.91 -4.72 -1.76
N GLY A 85 -1.30 -3.80 -2.65
CA GLY A 85 -2.33 -2.80 -2.38
C GLY A 85 -3.68 -3.42 -2.07
N LEU A 86 -4.10 -4.41 -2.87
CA LEU A 86 -5.34 -5.14 -2.65
C LEU A 86 -5.33 -5.85 -1.29
N LEU A 87 -4.20 -6.46 -0.89
CA LEU A 87 -4.07 -7.12 0.42
C LEU A 87 -4.17 -6.12 1.59
N VAL A 88 -3.52 -4.96 1.48
CA VAL A 88 -3.58 -3.91 2.50
C VAL A 88 -5.01 -3.36 2.59
N TYR A 89 -5.65 -3.10 1.46
CA TYR A 89 -7.02 -2.58 1.39
C TYR A 89 -8.06 -3.60 1.86
N ALA A 90 -7.96 -4.86 1.44
CA ALA A 90 -8.85 -5.93 1.89
C ALA A 90 -8.73 -6.17 3.41
N ARG A 91 -7.54 -5.99 3.98
CA ARG A 91 -7.33 -6.05 5.44
C ARG A 91 -7.91 -4.82 6.16
N LEU A 92 -7.97 -3.68 5.50
CA LEU A 92 -8.62 -2.46 6.01
C LEU A 92 -10.15 -2.60 5.95
N SER A 93 -10.70 -2.99 4.80
CA SER A 93 -12.14 -3.15 4.58
C SER A 93 -12.78 -4.21 5.50
N ARG A 94 -12.17 -5.40 5.64
CA ARG A 94 -12.68 -6.44 6.56
C ARG A 94 -12.81 -5.96 8.00
N ARG A 95 -11.88 -5.11 8.46
CA ARG A 95 -11.93 -4.54 9.81
C ARG A 95 -12.94 -3.41 9.97
N GLY A 96 -13.20 -2.65 8.91
CA GLY A 96 -14.29 -1.68 8.89
C GLY A 96 -15.63 -2.38 9.09
N HIS A 97 -15.86 -3.46 8.35
CA HIS A 97 -17.08 -4.26 8.44
C HIS A 97 -17.31 -4.85 9.84
N ASP A 98 -16.27 -5.39 10.49
CA ASP A 98 -16.38 -5.90 11.87
C ASP A 98 -16.74 -4.79 12.88
N TRP A 99 -16.15 -3.60 12.74
CA TRP A 99 -16.46 -2.47 13.60
C TRP A 99 -17.89 -1.97 13.40
N GLU A 100 -18.31 -1.86 12.15
CA GLU A 100 -19.64 -1.40 11.75
C GLU A 100 -20.71 -2.38 12.26
N THR A 101 -20.50 -3.68 12.06
CA THR A 101 -21.37 -4.74 12.58
C THR A 101 -21.49 -4.68 14.11
N ARG A 102 -20.37 -4.47 14.82
CA ARG A 102 -20.37 -4.35 16.28
C ARG A 102 -21.16 -3.13 16.75
N LYS A 103 -21.01 -1.99 16.07
CA LYS A 103 -21.71 -0.76 16.42
C LYS A 103 -23.21 -0.85 16.17
N ILE A 104 -23.62 -1.46 15.05
CA ILE A 104 -25.04 -1.70 14.77
C ILE A 104 -25.66 -2.57 15.87
N ARG A 105 -24.97 -3.63 16.32
CA ARG A 105 -25.42 -4.49 17.42
C ARG A 105 -25.56 -3.74 18.74
N GLU A 106 -24.60 -2.86 19.05
CA GLU A 106 -24.62 -2.02 20.26
C GLU A 106 -25.78 -1.02 20.26
N PHE A 107 -26.23 -0.55 19.09
CA PHE A 107 -27.42 0.30 18.97
C PHE A 107 -28.73 -0.49 19.09
N MET A 108 -28.77 -1.73 18.57
CA MET A 108 -29.94 -2.61 18.74
C MET A 108 -30.13 -3.05 20.19
N ASP A 109 -29.05 -3.35 20.93
CA ASP A 109 -29.12 -3.77 22.34
C ASP A 109 -29.38 -2.61 23.33
N ARG A 110 -29.19 -1.35 22.89
CA ARG A 110 -29.51 -0.15 23.69
C ARG A 110 -30.95 0.34 23.50
N GLN A 111 -31.73 -0.32 22.65
CA GLN A 111 -33.19 -0.18 22.58
C GLN A 111 -33.86 -1.32 23.32
#